data_AF-I3XFY0-F1
#
_entry.id   AF-I3XFY0-F1
#
_cell.length_a   1.000
_cell.length_b   1.000
_cell.length_c   1.000
_cell.angle_alpha   90.00
_cell.angle_beta   90.00
_cell.angle_gamma   90.00
#
_symmetry.space_group_name_H-M   'P 1'
#
loop_
_entity.id
_entity.type
_entity.pdbx_description
1 polymer ?
#
loop_
_entity_poly.entity_id
_entity_poly.type
_entity_poly.pdbx_seq_one_letter_code
_entity_poly.pdbx_strand_id
1 'polypeptide(L)'
;MEIIPQIRFRGMEPSASVEAAVRERIARLERFHKRITSCNVIVEAPHRHGRKGSIYHVRVDITVPGREIVVGREREENHAHEDVLVAIRDSFNAAQRRLEDAVREMSGYRVKPHPETLHGEVARLVPEEGFGFITTADGREFFFRREGMGSDDQWKQLKVGTEVRFAEHEGEKGPYASGVSIA
;
A
#
# COMPACT_ATOMS: atom_id res chain seq x y z
N MET A 1 -15.65 7.66 16.82
CA MET A 1 -14.80 8.77 16.37
C MET A 1 -15.53 9.37 15.20
N GLU A 2 -16.08 10.56 15.39
CA GLU A 2 -16.74 11.33 14.34
C GLU A 2 -15.64 11.89 13.45
N ILE A 3 -15.60 11.47 12.18
CA ILE A 3 -14.78 12.17 11.19
C ILE A 3 -15.42 13.54 10.96
N ILE A 4 -14.64 14.61 10.89
CA ILE A 4 -15.13 15.92 10.46
C ILE A 4 -14.84 16.03 8.96
N PRO A 5 -15.79 15.70 8.08
CA PRO A 5 -15.55 15.79 6.65
C PRO A 5 -15.41 17.25 6.21
N GLN A 6 -14.35 17.55 5.49
CA GLN A 6 -14.14 18.85 4.88
C GLN A 6 -14.59 18.78 3.42
N ILE A 7 -15.65 19.51 3.06
CA ILE A 7 -16.17 19.56 1.69
C ILE A 7 -15.87 20.94 1.10
N ARG A 8 -15.15 21.00 -0.01
CA ARG A 8 -14.82 22.23 -0.73
C ARG A 8 -15.30 22.17 -2.17
N PHE A 9 -15.90 23.25 -2.62
CA PHE A 9 -16.33 23.44 -4.01
C PHE A 9 -15.45 24.52 -4.66
N ARG A 10 -14.96 24.26 -5.87
CA ARG A 10 -14.11 25.19 -6.61
C ARG A 10 -14.66 25.40 -8.02
N GLY A 11 -14.95 26.66 -8.37
CA GLY A 11 -15.51 27.00 -9.68
C GLY A 11 -17.00 26.69 -9.86
N MET A 12 -17.72 26.32 -8.79
CA MET A 12 -19.18 26.16 -8.80
C MET A 12 -19.81 26.59 -7.48
N GLU A 13 -21.11 26.86 -7.53
CA GLU A 13 -21.93 27.07 -6.35
C GLU A 13 -22.21 25.72 -5.65
N PRO A 14 -22.09 25.66 -4.31
CA PRO A 14 -22.43 24.47 -3.54
C PRO A 14 -23.92 24.16 -3.70
N SER A 15 -24.24 23.01 -4.29
CA SER A 15 -25.62 22.53 -4.42
C SER A 15 -25.95 21.59 -3.26
N ALA A 16 -27.11 21.79 -2.62
CA ALA A 16 -27.58 20.95 -1.53
C ALA A 16 -27.65 19.46 -1.91
N SER A 17 -28.01 19.16 -3.17
CA SER A 17 -28.04 17.78 -3.68
C SER A 17 -26.65 17.15 -3.76
N VAL A 18 -25.63 17.95 -4.11
CA VAL A 18 -24.24 17.50 -4.20
C VAL A 18 -23.65 17.30 -2.81
N GLU A 19 -23.90 18.23 -1.89
CA GLU A 19 -23.49 18.11 -0.49
C GLU A 19 -24.13 16.89 0.17
N ALA A 20 -25.42 16.65 -0.05
CA ALA A 20 -26.13 15.49 0.47
C ALA A 20 -25.52 14.18 -0.09
N ALA A 21 -25.25 14.11 -1.39
CA ALA A 21 -24.63 12.94 -2.01
C ALA A 21 -23.23 12.66 -1.47
N VAL A 22 -22.43 13.70 -1.19
CA VAL A 22 -21.10 13.57 -0.58
C VAL A 22 -21.24 13.09 0.86
N ARG A 23 -22.11 13.71 1.67
CA ARG A 23 -22.34 13.29 3.08
C ARG A 23 -22.81 11.85 3.20
N GLU A 24 -23.74 11.40 2.36
CA GLU A 24 -24.23 10.02 2.38
C GLU A 24 -23.10 9.03 2.11
N ARG A 25 -22.23 9.33 1.13
CA ARG A 25 -21.07 8.48 0.80
C ARG A 25 -20.02 8.46 1.90
N ILE A 26 -19.78 9.59 2.57
CA ILE A 26 -18.89 9.68 3.71
C ILE A 26 -19.41 8.84 4.88
N ALA A 27 -20.71 8.94 5.20
CA ALA A 27 -21.34 8.13 6.24
C ALA A 27 -21.23 6.62 5.93
N ARG A 28 -21.36 6.25 4.65
CA ARG A 28 -21.12 4.88 4.20
C ARG A 28 -19.68 4.44 4.46
N LEU A 29 -18.70 5.24 4.06
CA LEU A 29 -17.27 4.98 4.28
C LEU A 29 -16.92 4.83 5.77
N GLU A 30 -17.46 5.69 6.63
CA GLU A 30 -17.26 5.62 8.08
C GLU A 30 -17.77 4.30 8.67
N ARG A 31 -18.94 3.83 8.22
CA ARG A 31 -19.54 2.57 8.70
C ARG A 31 -18.68 1.35 8.36
N PHE A 32 -18.05 1.34 7.19
CA PHE A 32 -17.20 0.23 6.75
C PHE A 32 -15.77 0.32 7.32
N HIS A 33 -15.24 1.52 7.56
CA HIS A 33 -13.87 1.72 8.01
C HIS A 33 -13.76 2.67 9.21
N LYS A 34 -13.88 2.12 10.42
CA LYS A 34 -13.79 2.88 11.69
C LYS A 34 -12.41 3.49 12.00
N ARG A 35 -11.41 3.27 11.15
CA ARG A 35 -10.04 3.77 11.33
C ARG A 35 -9.76 5.07 10.57
N ILE A 36 -10.73 5.65 9.86
CA ILE A 36 -10.51 6.91 9.14
C ILE A 36 -10.34 8.06 10.17
N THR A 37 -9.27 8.84 10.01
CA THR A 37 -8.97 9.98 10.87
C THR A 37 -9.41 11.30 10.23
N SER A 38 -9.30 11.42 8.91
CA SER A 38 -9.69 12.61 8.17
C SER A 38 -10.23 12.25 6.78
N CYS A 39 -11.16 13.06 6.28
CA CYS A 39 -11.71 12.96 4.93
C CYS A 39 -11.92 14.37 4.37
N ASN A 40 -11.18 14.72 3.31
CA ASN A 40 -11.30 15.99 2.62
C ASN A 40 -11.69 15.75 1.15
N VAL A 41 -12.81 16.34 0.74
CA VAL A 41 -13.39 16.19 -0.58
C VAL A 41 -13.39 17.55 -1.27
N ILE A 42 -12.80 17.60 -2.47
CA ILE A 42 -12.75 18.81 -3.30
C ILE A 42 -13.45 18.50 -4.61
N VAL A 43 -14.51 19.25 -4.92
CA VAL A 43 -15.24 19.17 -6.18
C VAL A 43 -14.90 20.41 -7.00
N GLU A 44 -14.22 20.22 -8.12
CA GLU A 44 -13.82 21.28 -9.04
C GLU A 44 -14.65 21.20 -10.33
N ALA A 45 -15.28 22.31 -10.69
CA ALA A 45 -16.04 22.44 -11.92
C ALA A 45 -15.13 22.71 -13.12
N PRO A 46 -15.48 22.21 -14.31
CA PRO A 46 -14.70 22.44 -15.52
C PRO A 46 -14.63 23.94 -15.85
N HIS A 47 -13.41 24.47 -15.98
CA HIS A 47 -13.22 25.80 -16.54
C HIS A 47 -13.59 25.77 -18.03
N ARG A 48 -14.53 26.63 -18.43
CA ARG A 48 -15.11 26.71 -19.77
C ARG A 48 -14.11 27.25 -20.79
N HIS A 49 -13.10 26.48 -21.19
CA HIS A 49 -12.16 26.86 -22.25
C HIS A 49 -11.92 25.69 -23.23
N GLY A 50 -12.61 25.75 -24.38
CA GLY A 50 -12.20 25.15 -25.65
C GLY A 50 -12.45 23.64 -25.87
N ARG A 51 -13.43 23.33 -26.73
CA ARG A 51 -13.62 22.15 -27.63
C ARG A 51 -13.31 20.70 -27.18
N LYS A 52 -12.79 20.42 -25.98
CA LYS A 52 -12.61 19.08 -25.42
C LYS A 52 -13.12 19.02 -23.97
N GLY A 53 -14.23 18.30 -23.76
CA GLY A 53 -14.68 17.72 -22.48
C GLY A 53 -14.80 18.68 -21.28
N SER A 54 -16.03 19.09 -20.95
CA SER A 54 -16.32 19.81 -19.70
C SER A 54 -16.52 18.81 -18.55
N ILE A 55 -15.46 18.16 -18.11
CA ILE A 55 -15.55 17.14 -17.04
C ILE A 55 -15.35 17.74 -15.64
N TYR A 56 -16.17 17.30 -14.69
CA TYR A 56 -16.01 17.61 -13.27
C TYR A 56 -14.86 16.81 -12.68
N HIS A 57 -14.01 17.47 -11.91
CA HIS A 57 -12.89 16.84 -11.26
C HIS A 57 -13.15 16.74 -9.76
N VAL A 58 -13.19 15.51 -9.24
CA VAL A 58 -13.43 15.26 -7.82
C VAL A 58 -12.19 14.64 -7.21
N ARG A 59 -11.59 15.35 -6.27
CA ARG A 59 -10.47 14.88 -5.48
C ARG A 59 -10.96 14.45 -4.11
N VAL A 60 -10.66 13.21 -3.75
CA VAL A 60 -11.01 12.63 -2.45
C VAL A 60 -9.71 12.28 -1.73
N ASP A 61 -9.52 12.89 -0.57
CA ASP A 61 -8.36 12.70 0.30
C ASP A 61 -8.84 12.04 1.59
N ILE A 62 -8.31 10.85 1.89
CA ILE A 62 -8.69 10.07 3.06
C ILE A 62 -7.41 9.73 3.83
N THR A 63 -7.37 10.13 5.09
CA THR A 63 -6.25 9.82 5.98
C THR A 63 -6.65 8.70 6.93
N VAL A 64 -5.83 7.66 6.98
CA VAL A 64 -5.92 6.57 7.95
C VAL A 64 -4.60 6.45 8.75
N PRO A 65 -4.60 5.87 9.95
CA PRO A 65 -3.38 5.64 10.72
C PRO A 65 -2.36 4.87 9.89
N GLY A 66 -1.21 5.51 9.61
CA GLY A 66 -0.13 4.93 8.83
C GLY A 66 -0.23 5.05 7.31
N ARG A 67 -1.27 5.68 6.74
CA ARG A 67 -1.35 5.91 5.29
C ARG A 67 -2.28 7.07 4.88
N GLU A 68 -1.90 7.78 3.83
CA GLU A 68 -2.74 8.75 3.15
C GLU A 68 -3.20 8.18 1.80
N ILE A 69 -4.50 8.27 1.52
CA ILE A 69 -5.10 7.79 0.28
C ILE A 69 -5.66 8.99 -0.47
N VAL A 70 -5.07 9.29 -1.61
CA VAL A 70 -5.50 10.38 -2.49
C VAL A 70 -6.04 9.82 -3.81
N VAL A 71 -7.25 10.21 -4.18
CA VAL A 71 -7.93 9.84 -5.44
C VAL A 71 -8.30 11.09 -6.22
N GLY A 72 -8.19 11.06 -7.56
CA GLY A 72 -8.42 12.22 -8.43
C GLY A 72 -7.19 13.14 -8.52
N ARG A 73 -6.03 12.58 -8.89
CA ARG A 73 -4.76 13.31 -9.01
C ARG A 73 -4.41 13.72 -10.45
N GLU A 74 -5.03 13.11 -11.44
CA GLU A 74 -4.76 13.29 -12.86
C GLU A 74 -6.09 13.57 -13.57
N ARG A 75 -6.07 14.41 -14.60
CA ARG A 75 -7.27 14.71 -15.41
C ARG A 75 -7.62 13.44 -16.18
N GLU A 76 -8.29 12.51 -15.53
CA GLU A 76 -8.82 11.32 -16.19
C GLU A 76 -9.77 11.83 -17.27
N GLU A 77 -9.40 11.67 -18.55
CA GLU A 77 -10.22 11.99 -19.73
C GLU A 77 -11.41 11.01 -19.85
N ASN A 78 -12.06 10.73 -18.72
CA ASN A 78 -13.27 9.94 -18.64
C ASN A 78 -14.44 10.84 -19.02
N HIS A 79 -14.93 10.68 -20.25
CA HIS A 79 -16.17 11.33 -20.73
C HIS A 79 -17.38 11.09 -19.79
N ALA A 80 -17.35 10.07 -18.93
CA ALA A 80 -18.36 9.83 -17.89
C ALA A 80 -18.40 10.90 -16.78
N HIS A 81 -17.42 11.80 -16.69
CA HIS A 81 -17.36 12.87 -15.69
C HIS A 81 -17.99 14.19 -16.16
N GLU A 82 -18.75 14.20 -17.27
CA GLU A 82 -19.60 15.35 -17.64
C GLU A 82 -20.69 15.62 -16.58
N ASP A 83 -21.05 14.61 -15.78
CA ASP A 83 -22.03 14.71 -14.70
C ASP A 83 -21.34 14.72 -13.32
N VAL A 84 -21.58 15.77 -12.53
CA VAL A 84 -20.96 15.95 -11.20
C VAL A 84 -21.29 14.79 -10.25
N LEU A 85 -22.53 14.27 -10.29
CA LEU A 85 -22.94 13.17 -9.41
C LEU A 85 -22.24 11.85 -9.76
N VAL A 86 -21.96 11.65 -11.05
CA VAL A 86 -21.22 10.48 -11.58
C VAL A 86 -19.76 10.59 -11.22
N ALA A 87 -19.13 11.76 -11.39
CA ALA A 87 -17.76 12.01 -10.97
C ALA A 87 -17.58 11.72 -9.47
N ILE A 88 -18.47 12.24 -8.62
CA ILE A 88 -18.41 11.94 -7.18
C ILE A 88 -18.59 10.44 -6.93
N ARG A 89 -19.50 9.76 -7.65
CA ARG A 89 -19.72 8.32 -7.43
C ARG A 89 -18.48 7.51 -7.71
N ASP A 90 -17.85 7.81 -8.83
CA ASP A 90 -16.71 7.07 -9.31
C ASP A 90 -15.49 7.32 -8.42
N SER A 91 -15.20 8.58 -8.09
CA SER A 91 -14.10 8.93 -7.19
C SER A 91 -14.26 8.31 -5.80
N PHE A 92 -15.48 8.25 -5.26
CA PHE A 92 -15.74 7.58 -3.98
C PHE A 92 -15.61 6.06 -4.07
N ASN A 93 -16.04 5.42 -5.18
CA ASN A 93 -15.82 3.99 -5.38
C ASN A 93 -14.33 3.66 -5.53
N ALA A 94 -13.58 4.48 -6.26
CA ALA A 94 -12.14 4.35 -6.40
C ALA A 94 -11.43 4.55 -5.05
N ALA A 95 -11.87 5.52 -4.25
CA ALA A 95 -11.37 5.73 -2.89
C ALA A 95 -11.68 4.55 -1.97
N GLN A 96 -12.90 4.00 -2.04
CA GLN A 96 -13.27 2.80 -1.29
C GLN A 96 -12.40 1.61 -1.70
N ARG A 97 -12.19 1.37 -3.00
CA ARG A 97 -11.30 0.30 -3.49
C ARG A 97 -9.88 0.46 -2.98
N ARG A 98 -9.30 1.67 -3.05
CA ARG A 98 -7.94 1.92 -2.54
C ARG A 98 -7.85 1.78 -1.02
N LEU A 99 -8.91 2.14 -0.31
CA LEU A 99 -8.99 1.93 1.13
C LEU A 99 -9.13 0.45 1.49
N GLU A 100 -9.95 -0.30 0.77
CA GLU A 100 -10.07 -1.75 0.92
C GLU A 100 -8.76 -2.45 0.58
N ASP A 101 -8.04 -2.01 -0.46
CA ASP A 101 -6.73 -2.53 -0.82
C ASP A 101 -5.70 -2.22 0.27
N ALA A 102 -5.65 -0.97 0.75
CA ALA A 102 -4.79 -0.58 1.86
C ALA A 102 -5.14 -1.32 3.17
N VAL A 103 -6.42 -1.59 3.43
CA VAL A 103 -6.87 -2.33 4.62
C VAL A 103 -6.67 -3.82 4.45
N ARG A 104 -6.80 -4.41 3.25
CA ARG A 104 -6.39 -5.80 2.98
C ARG A 104 -4.89 -5.95 3.12
N GLU A 105 -4.13 -5.00 2.59
CA GLU A 105 -2.69 -4.91 2.76
C GLU A 105 -2.33 -4.67 4.23
N MET A 106 -3.19 -4.04 5.05
CA MET A 106 -3.02 -3.87 6.50
C MET A 106 -3.58 -5.04 7.35
N SER A 107 -4.54 -5.80 6.84
CA SER A 107 -5.23 -6.92 7.52
C SER A 107 -4.53 -8.25 7.26
N GLY A 108 -3.84 -8.37 6.11
CA GLY A 108 -2.80 -9.37 5.87
C GLY A 108 -1.46 -9.04 6.56
N TYR A 109 -1.42 -8.00 7.40
CA TYR A 109 -0.20 -7.31 7.86
C TYR A 109 -0.38 -6.96 9.35
N ARG A 110 -0.22 -7.91 10.28
CA ARG A 110 1.12 -8.35 10.69
C ARG A 110 2.17 -8.21 9.60
N VAL A 111 2.56 -6.98 9.26
CA VAL A 111 3.99 -6.82 9.04
C VAL A 111 4.60 -6.93 10.39
N LYS A 112 5.10 -8.14 10.59
CA LYS A 112 6.49 -8.27 11.00
C LYS A 112 7.25 -7.16 10.28
N PRO A 113 7.86 -6.22 11.03
CA PRO A 113 8.56 -5.05 10.47
C PRO A 113 9.33 -5.47 9.24
N HIS A 114 9.35 -4.61 8.21
CA HIS A 114 10.25 -4.75 7.06
C HIS A 114 11.54 -5.43 7.55
N PRO A 115 11.83 -6.69 7.21
CA PRO A 115 13.10 -7.23 7.59
C PRO A 115 14.07 -6.37 6.79
N GLU A 116 14.83 -5.54 7.51
CA GLU A 116 16.04 -4.96 7.01
C GLU A 116 16.74 -6.11 6.30
N THR A 117 16.79 -6.08 4.96
CA THR A 117 17.36 -7.19 4.22
C THR A 117 18.82 -7.23 4.66
N LEU A 118 19.14 -8.15 5.56
CA LEU A 118 20.44 -8.22 6.17
C LEU A 118 21.38 -8.79 5.14
N HIS A 119 22.57 -8.20 5.08
CA HIS A 119 23.67 -8.70 4.29
C HIS A 119 24.57 -9.52 5.20
N GLY A 120 24.96 -10.68 4.73
CA GLY A 120 25.93 -11.53 5.40
C GLY A 120 26.64 -12.42 4.40
N GLU A 121 27.65 -13.12 4.89
CA GLU A 121 28.40 -14.09 4.12
C GLU A 121 28.07 -15.50 4.60
N VAL A 122 28.01 -16.45 3.67
CA VAL A 122 27.78 -17.86 4.04
C VAL A 122 29.02 -18.39 4.77
N ALA A 123 28.97 -18.49 6.09
CA ALA A 123 30.09 -19.04 6.88
C ALA A 123 30.17 -20.56 6.79
N ARG A 124 29.03 -21.24 6.64
CA ARG A 124 28.98 -22.70 6.51
C ARG A 124 27.82 -23.13 5.63
N LEU A 125 28.06 -24.07 4.72
CA LEU A 125 27.03 -24.64 3.86
C LEU A 125 27.15 -26.17 3.87
N VAL A 126 26.04 -26.85 4.13
CA VAL A 126 25.95 -28.32 4.08
C VAL A 126 24.96 -28.68 2.96
N PRO A 127 25.44 -28.77 1.70
CA PRO A 127 24.58 -29.01 0.55
C PRO A 127 23.85 -30.35 0.62
N GLU A 128 24.45 -31.35 1.28
CA GLU A 128 23.91 -32.70 1.44
C GLU A 128 22.66 -32.74 2.35
N GLU A 129 22.65 -31.92 3.40
CA GLU A 129 21.52 -31.83 4.34
C GLU A 129 20.56 -30.67 4.02
N GLY A 130 20.90 -29.83 3.02
CA GLY A 130 20.01 -28.76 2.58
C GLY A 130 19.95 -27.55 3.51
N PHE A 131 20.98 -27.30 4.32
CA PHE A 131 21.04 -26.15 5.22
C PHE A 131 22.42 -25.46 5.26
N GLY A 132 22.46 -24.24 5.80
CA GLY A 132 23.67 -23.47 6.00
C GLY A 132 23.54 -22.43 7.11
N PHE A 133 24.64 -21.71 7.33
CA PHE A 133 24.76 -20.62 8.29
C PHE A 133 25.33 -19.39 7.59
N ILE A 134 24.75 -18.24 7.88
CA ILE A 134 25.16 -16.92 7.37
C ILE A 134 25.69 -16.12 8.55
N THR A 135 26.87 -15.53 8.40
CA THR A 135 27.44 -14.62 9.37
C THR A 135 27.32 -13.20 8.85
N THR A 136 26.84 -12.29 9.69
CA THR A 136 26.77 -10.86 9.37
C THR A 136 28.03 -10.14 9.84
N ALA A 137 28.30 -8.94 9.31
CA ALA A 137 29.44 -8.11 9.72
C ALA A 137 29.44 -7.75 11.22
N ASP A 138 28.27 -7.84 11.86
CA ASP A 138 28.06 -7.62 13.29
C ASP A 138 28.42 -8.86 14.15
N GLY A 139 28.85 -9.96 13.52
CA GLY A 139 29.22 -11.21 14.18
C GLY A 139 28.04 -12.12 14.54
N ARG A 140 26.81 -11.77 14.12
CA ARG A 140 25.61 -12.61 14.32
C ARG A 140 25.52 -13.70 13.27
N GLU A 141 25.24 -14.92 13.71
CA GLU A 141 25.05 -16.10 12.87
C GLU A 141 23.57 -16.47 12.72
N PHE A 142 23.16 -16.75 11.48
CA PHE A 142 21.79 -17.08 11.11
C PHE A 142 21.73 -18.41 10.39
N PHE A 143 20.93 -19.33 10.92
CA PHE A 143 20.67 -20.60 10.27
C PHE A 143 19.69 -20.44 9.11
N PHE A 144 19.95 -21.03 7.95
CA PHE A 144 18.98 -21.08 6.84
C PHE A 144 18.90 -22.47 6.22
N ARG A 145 17.77 -22.76 5.59
CA ARG A 145 17.54 -24.00 4.83
C ARG A 145 17.27 -23.68 3.37
N ARG A 146 17.44 -24.67 2.50
CA ARG A 146 17.10 -24.60 1.07
C ARG A 146 15.65 -24.15 0.84
N GLU A 147 14.72 -24.56 1.71
CA GLU A 147 13.31 -24.12 1.68
C GLU A 147 13.13 -22.61 1.88
N GLY A 148 14.11 -21.96 2.50
CA GLY A 148 14.15 -20.52 2.70
C GLY A 148 14.76 -19.75 1.53
N MET A 149 15.22 -20.40 0.45
CA MET A 149 15.72 -19.70 -0.74
C MET A 149 14.60 -19.39 -1.72
N GLY A 150 14.68 -18.23 -2.36
CA GLY A 150 13.71 -17.81 -3.38
C GLY A 150 13.80 -18.59 -4.69
N SER A 151 14.89 -19.33 -4.95
CA SER A 151 15.11 -20.07 -6.19
C SER A 151 16.09 -21.23 -6.02
N ASP A 152 15.77 -22.38 -6.61
CA ASP A 152 16.61 -23.60 -6.57
C ASP A 152 17.97 -23.42 -7.27
N ASP A 153 18.02 -22.55 -8.29
CA ASP A 153 19.25 -22.28 -9.05
C ASP A 153 20.31 -21.58 -8.19
N GLN A 154 19.87 -20.70 -7.28
CA GLN A 154 20.77 -19.97 -6.38
C GLN A 154 21.42 -20.90 -5.34
N TRP A 155 20.72 -21.96 -4.92
CA TRP A 155 21.29 -22.96 -4.01
C TRP A 155 22.52 -23.66 -4.62
N LYS A 156 22.50 -23.93 -5.92
CA LYS A 156 23.62 -24.60 -6.62
C LYS A 156 24.84 -23.70 -6.78
N GLN A 157 24.63 -22.38 -6.81
CA GLN A 157 25.69 -21.38 -6.94
C GLN A 157 26.28 -20.97 -5.59
N LEU A 158 25.59 -21.32 -4.49
CA LEU A 158 25.97 -20.94 -3.14
C LEU A 158 27.24 -21.65 -2.69
N LYS A 159 28.21 -20.88 -2.19
CA LYS A 159 29.46 -21.39 -1.62
C LYS A 159 29.76 -20.67 -0.30
N VAL A 160 30.63 -21.26 0.51
CA VAL A 160 31.15 -20.59 1.70
C VAL A 160 31.89 -19.31 1.27
N GLY A 161 31.60 -18.19 1.93
CA GLY A 161 32.08 -16.85 1.59
C GLY A 161 31.23 -16.09 0.56
N THR A 162 30.14 -16.67 0.06
CA THR A 162 29.20 -15.95 -0.83
C THR A 162 28.42 -14.91 -0.05
N GLU A 163 28.40 -13.68 -0.55
CA GLU A 163 27.54 -12.63 0.00
C GLU A 163 26.08 -12.91 -0.36
N VAL A 164 25.24 -12.91 0.67
CA VAL A 164 23.81 -13.16 0.55
C VAL A 164 23.04 -12.10 1.29
N ARG A 165 21.86 -11.83 0.76
CA ARG A 165 20.83 -11.01 1.38
C ARG A 165 19.72 -11.91 1.90
N PHE A 166 19.25 -11.65 3.11
CA PHE A 166 18.24 -12.48 3.75
C PHE A 166 17.36 -11.67 4.70
N ALA A 167 16.20 -12.23 5.04
CA ALA A 167 15.36 -11.72 6.10
C ALA A 167 15.61 -12.50 7.38
N GLU A 168 15.96 -11.81 8.46
CA GLU A 168 16.01 -12.37 9.82
C GLU A 168 14.60 -12.70 10.31
N HIS A 169 14.43 -13.90 10.85
CA HIS A 169 13.22 -14.33 11.52
C HIS A 169 13.56 -15.05 12.83
N GLU A 170 12.79 -14.78 13.88
CA GLU A 170 12.89 -15.53 15.12
C GLU A 170 12.05 -16.81 15.02
N GLY A 171 12.69 -17.97 15.22
CA GLY A 171 12.05 -19.28 15.25
C GLY A 171 12.13 -19.93 16.63
N GLU A 172 11.34 -20.98 16.85
CA GLU A 172 11.32 -21.72 18.13
C GLU A 172 12.69 -22.33 18.54
N LYS A 173 13.64 -22.42 17.61
CA LYS A 173 15.00 -22.95 17.85
C LYS A 173 16.11 -21.89 17.73
N GLY A 174 15.75 -20.61 17.64
CA GLY A 174 16.69 -19.49 17.47
C GLY A 174 16.46 -18.69 16.19
N PRO A 175 17.27 -17.63 15.97
CA PRO A 175 17.16 -16.78 14.80
C PRO A 175 17.55 -17.55 13.53
N TYR A 176 16.69 -17.49 12.52
CA TYR A 176 16.88 -18.13 11.22
C TYR A 176 16.71 -17.11 10.10
N ALA A 177 17.42 -17.34 9.00
CA ALA A 177 17.34 -16.55 7.80
C ALA A 177 16.34 -17.17 6.81
N SER A 178 15.48 -16.34 6.22
CA SER A 178 14.52 -16.71 5.19
C SER A 178 14.60 -15.76 4.00
N GLY A 179 14.07 -16.17 2.85
CA GLY A 179 14.19 -15.40 1.60
C GLY A 179 15.65 -15.20 1.15
N VAL A 180 16.53 -16.13 1.48
CA VAL A 180 17.97 -16.01 1.20
C VAL A 180 18.19 -15.95 -0.31
N SER A 181 18.88 -14.91 -0.75
CA SER A 181 19.28 -14.72 -2.14
C SER A 181 20.73 -14.26 -2.23
N ILE A 182 21.44 -14.66 -3.29
CA ILE A 182 22.78 -14.13 -3.56
C ILE A 182 22.67 -12.62 -3.86
N ALA A 183 23.59 -11.82 -3.30
CA ALA A 183 23.65 -10.36 -3.49
C ALA A 183 24.28 -9.97 -4.83
#